data_AF-A0A7X6Z992-F1
#
_entry.id   AF-A0A7X6Z992-F1
#
_cell.length_a   1.000
_cell.length_b   1.000
_cell.length_c   1.000
_cell.angle_alpha   90.00
_cell.angle_beta   90.00
_cell.angle_gamma   90.00
#
_symmetry.space_group_name_H-M   'P 1'
#
loop_
_entity.id
_entity.type
_entity.pdbx_description
1 polymer ?
#
loop_
_entity_poly.entity_id
_entity_poly.type
_entity_poly.pdbx_seq_one_letter_code
_entity_poly.pdbx_strand_id
1 'polypeptide(L)' 'MVAADAQWEKDIDRALARYADQVRRICFLYLKRREDVEDVFQDVFLKYLQRKTPFAGEQHEQAWLIR' A
#
# COMPACT_ATOMS: atom_id res chain seq x y z
N MET A 1 20.13 10.20 -10.11
CA MET A 1 19.24 9.01 -10.12
C MET A 1 19.12 8.38 -8.73
N VAL A 2 20.22 8.24 -7.96
CA VAL A 2 20.27 7.58 -6.62
C VAL A 2 19.38 8.20 -5.52
N ALA A 3 19.10 9.51 -5.53
CA ALA A 3 18.35 10.15 -4.43
C ALA A 3 16.83 9.88 -4.47
N ALA A 4 16.27 9.70 -5.67
CA ALA A 4 14.89 9.25 -5.80
C ALA A 4 14.74 7.85 -5.21
N ASP A 5 15.81 7.05 -5.26
CA ASP A 5 15.77 5.67 -4.80
C ASP A 5 15.56 5.54 -3.29
N ALA A 6 16.38 6.30 -2.55
CA ALA A 6 16.29 6.37 -1.09
C ALA A 6 14.99 7.01 -0.56
N GLN A 7 14.30 7.82 -1.37
CA GLN A 7 13.05 8.45 -0.94
C GLN A 7 11.86 7.50 -1.12
N TRP A 8 11.81 6.71 -2.21
CA TRP A 8 10.72 5.75 -2.40
C TRP A 8 10.78 4.61 -1.39
N GLU A 9 11.97 4.16 -1.01
CA GLU A 9 12.17 3.17 0.06
C GLU A 9 11.58 3.67 1.39
N LYS A 10 11.85 4.92 1.76
CA LYS A 10 11.29 5.51 2.98
C LYS A 10 9.77 5.68 2.92
N ASP A 11 9.25 6.07 1.77
CA ASP A 11 7.81 6.28 1.59
C ASP A 11 7.05 4.94 1.65
N ILE A 12 7.60 3.88 1.05
CA ILE A 12 6.98 2.55 1.09
C ILE A 12 7.10 1.91 2.46
N ASP A 13 8.25 2.01 3.13
CA ASP A 13 8.44 1.50 4.48
C ASP A 13 7.45 2.15 5.45
N ARG A 14 7.27 3.46 5.36
CA ARG A 14 6.28 4.20 6.13
C ARG A 14 4.86 3.72 5.82
N ALA A 15 4.51 3.55 4.54
CA ALA A 15 3.18 3.10 4.14
C ALA A 15 2.89 1.67 4.62
N LEU A 16 3.86 0.75 4.49
CA LEU A 16 3.77 -0.62 4.97
C LEU A 16 3.61 -0.66 6.50
N ALA A 17 4.46 0.07 7.24
CA ALA A 17 4.37 0.15 8.69
C ALA A 17 3.00 0.68 9.16
N ARG A 18 2.38 1.57 8.40
CA ARG A 18 1.13 2.23 8.79
C ARG A 18 -0.12 1.46 8.40
N TYR A 19 -0.14 0.87 7.21
CA TYR A 19 -1.38 0.38 6.60
C TYR A 19 -1.41 -1.14 6.38
N ALA A 20 -0.29 -1.85 6.55
CA ALA A 20 -0.24 -3.25 6.12
C ALA A 20 -1.23 -4.17 6.86
N ASP A 21 -1.38 -4.03 8.17
CA ASP A 21 -2.36 -4.83 8.95
C ASP A 21 -3.80 -4.50 8.53
N GLN A 22 -4.12 -3.21 8.34
CA GLN A 22 -5.45 -2.79 7.91
C GLN A 22 -5.81 -3.36 6.54
N VAL A 23 -4.92 -3.23 5.55
CA VAL A 23 -5.14 -3.71 4.18
C VAL A 23 -5.30 -5.23 4.19
N ARG A 24 -4.42 -5.97 4.88
CA ARG A 24 -4.54 -7.44 4.99
C ARG A 24 -5.86 -7.88 5.61
N ARG A 25 -6.31 -7.21 6.68
CA ARG A 25 -7.60 -7.50 7.32
C ARG A 25 -8.76 -7.31 6.36
N ILE A 26 -8.76 -6.22 5.60
CA ILE A 26 -9.80 -5.93 4.60
C ILE A 26 -9.78 -7.00 3.51
N CYS A 27 -8.62 -7.31 2.93
CA CYS A 27 -8.49 -8.38 1.94
C CYS A 27 -9.02 -9.72 2.50
N PHE A 28 -8.71 -10.04 3.76
CA PHE A 28 -9.15 -11.29 4.40
C PHE A 28 -10.68 -11.36 4.57
N LEU A 29 -11.35 -10.23 4.84
CA LEU A 29 -12.81 -10.17 4.89
C LEU A 29 -13.48 -10.57 3.56
N TYR A 30 -12.84 -10.25 2.43
CA TYR A 30 -13.36 -10.57 1.10
C TYR A 30 -12.93 -11.94 0.56
N LEU A 31 -11.65 -12.31 0.73
CA LEU A 31 -11.05 -13.46 0.03
C LEU A 31 -11.04 -14.74 0.86
N LYS A 32 -10.95 -14.64 2.19
CA LYS A 32 -10.95 -15.77 3.16
C LYS A 32 -9.85 -16.83 2.95
N ARG A 33 -8.95 -16.65 1.98
CA ARG A 33 -7.77 -17.49 1.71
C ARG A 33 -6.52 -16.65 1.82
N ARG A 34 -5.51 -17.18 2.51
CA ARG A 34 -4.31 -16.42 2.85
C ARG A 34 -3.48 -16.08 1.60
N GLU A 35 -3.43 -17.01 0.65
CA GLU A 35 -2.71 -16.88 -0.61
C GLU A 35 -3.28 -15.72 -1.43
N ASP A 36 -4.61 -15.73 -1.63
CA ASP A 36 -5.31 -14.64 -2.33
C ASP A 36 -5.12 -13.27 -1.63
N VAL A 37 -5.09 -13.26 -0.29
CA VAL A 37 -4.85 -12.04 0.49
C VAL A 37 -3.45 -11.48 0.25
N GLU A 38 -2.42 -12.32 0.28
CA GLU A 38 -1.05 -11.87 0.06
C GLU A 38 -0.83 -11.44 -1.40
N ASP A 39 -1.50 -12.07 -2.36
CA ASP A 39 -1.44 -11.66 -3.78
C ASP A 39 -2.03 -10.27 -3.99
N VAL A 40 -3.25 -10.02 -3.47
CA VAL A 40 -3.90 -8.71 -3.56
C VAL A 40 -3.15 -7.66 -2.75
N PHE A 41 -2.65 -8.01 -1.57
CA PHE A 41 -1.83 -7.11 -0.74
C PHE A 41 -0.60 -6.63 -1.50
N GLN A 42 0.14 -7.54 -2.15
CA GLN A 42 1.31 -7.19 -2.95
C GLN A 42 0.95 -6.28 -4.12
N ASP A 43 -0.14 -6.57 -4.85
CA ASP A 43 -0.59 -5.74 -5.97
C ASP A 43 -0.99 -4.32 -5.53
N VAL A 44 -1.66 -4.17 -4.38
CA VAL A 44 -2.01 -2.85 -3.82
C VAL A 44 -0.77 -2.01 -3.54
N PHE A 45 0.24 -2.56 -2.88
CA PHE A 45 1.47 -1.82 -2.56
C PHE A 45 2.38 -1.62 -3.77
N LEU A 46 2.31 -2.51 -4.78
CA LEU A 46 2.97 -2.28 -6.06
C LEU A 46 2.34 -1.10 -6.81
N LYS A 47 1.00 -1.02 -6.86
CA LYS A 47 0.28 0.13 -7.43
C LYS A 47 0.55 1.41 -6.65
N TYR A 48 0.71 1.32 -5.33
CA TYR A 48 1.09 2.44 -4.49
C TYR A 48 2.44 3.02 -4.92
N LEU A 49 3.44 2.16 -5.15
CA LEU A 49 4.78 2.55 -5.61
C LEU A 49 4.77 3.17 -7.01
N GLN A 50 3.96 2.64 -7.92
CA GLN A 50 3.89 3.09 -9.32
C GLN A 50 3.07 4.36 -9.52
N ARG A 51 2.39 4.84 -8.46
CA ARG A 51 1.51 6.01 -8.52
C ARG A 51 2.33 7.27 -8.80
N LYS A 52 1.92 8.02 -9.83
CA LYS A 52 2.56 9.30 -10.22
C LYS A 52 1.96 10.51 -9.52
N THR A 53 0.74 10.40 -9.01
CA THR A 53 0.02 11.51 -8.37
C THR A 53 0.26 11.49 -6.86
N PRO A 54 0.74 12.60 -6.26
CA PRO A 54 0.84 12.71 -4.81
C PRO A 54 -0.53 12.62 -4.13
N PHE A 55 -0.57 12.14 -2.90
CA PHE A 55 -1.79 12.24 -2.09
C PHE A 55 -1.98 13.67 -1.61
N ALA A 56 -3.25 14.07 -1.49
CA ALA A 56 -3.63 15.39 -0.97
C ALA A 56 -3.45 15.47 0.56
N GLY A 57 -3.27 14.33 1.21
CA GLY A 57 -3.12 14.19 2.65
C GLY A 57 -3.33 12.74 3.06
N GLU A 58 -3.17 12.49 4.35
CA GLU A 58 -3.24 11.15 4.92
C GLU A 58 -4.61 10.48 4.72
N GLN A 59 -5.70 11.25 4.83
CA GLN A 59 -7.04 10.72 4.63
C GLN A 59 -7.26 10.28 3.17
N HIS A 60 -6.70 11.02 2.20
CA HIS A 60 -6.74 10.62 0.79
C HIS A 60 -5.89 9.35 0.58
N GLU A 61 -4.71 9.28 1.18
CA GLU A 61 -3.85 8.10 1.14
C GLU A 61 -4.55 6.85 1.69
N GLN A 62 -5.14 6.95 2.88
CA GLN A 62 -5.86 5.83 3.49
C GLN A 62 -7.06 5.40 2.64
N ALA A 63 -7.87 6.36 2.16
CA ALA A 63 -9.02 6.08 1.32
C ALA A 63 -8.63 5.42 -0.02
N TRP A 64 -7.45 5.73 -0.55
CA TRP A 64 -6.94 5.10 -1.76
C TRP A 64 -6.55 3.64 -1.53
N LEU A 65 -5.96 3.31 -0.38
CA LEU A 65 -5.49 1.96 -0.03
C LEU A 65 -6.62 0.96 0.25
N ILE A 66 -7.79 1.44 0.68
CA ILE A 66 -8.92 0.60 1.09
C ILE A 66 -10.11 0.63 0.12
N ARG A 67 -9.98 1.33 -1.01
CA ARG A 67 -10.99 1.40 -2.06
C ARG A 67 -10.91 0.18 -2.97
#